data_AF-A0A419QIV5-F1
#
_entry.id   AF-A0A419QIV5-F1
#
_cell.length_a   1.000
_cell.length_b   1.000
_cell.length_c   1.000
_cell.angle_alpha   90.00
_cell.angle_beta   90.00
_cell.angle_gamma   90.00
#
_symmetry.space_group_name_H-M   'P 1'
#
loop_
_entity.id
_entity.type
_entity.pdbx_description
1 polymer ?
#
loop_
_entity_poly.entity_id
_entity_poly.type
_entity_poly.pdbx_seq_one_letter_code
_entity_poly.pdbx_strand_id
1 'polypeptide(L)'
;MVKIKIGLDENVLDLLNIGNVNRIVKHPIKIYQKKHLTGKHNILQSLGPNETVYLVEGLINQEVDNNIAKLLSLYHSQQPVALETDSFTVFGKITDLEIPYEAGRLWQRYRLELTEIPFWGTTIINEGEKAFLADLNLQYKTKQIFPTQTNHNFVLDRENKKFSFEFILVNELEEACWIKIEIQIPDNIAYTGVGNPKIYVYSWDGNEWKNFLQPHPTTNYFDVNNANLYFLDGSTATELYGSGNYGEKGVGCYLPNNRGETVNPVNESDPKASPLTHSQTYGCQKRWSFTIKIPQHDESNKLKSRTKLKIEIYYEKEKTTYNP
;
A
#
# COMPACT_ATOMS: atom_id res chain seq x y z
N MET A 1 13.25 -2.16 -28.87
CA MET A 1 13.48 -0.72 -28.71
C MET A 1 13.60 -0.50 -27.22
N VAL A 2 14.70 0.10 -26.74
CA VAL A 2 14.96 0.18 -25.30
C VAL A 2 13.94 1.12 -24.65
N LYS A 3 13.30 0.71 -23.55
CA LYS A 3 12.34 1.54 -22.81
C LYS A 3 12.97 1.97 -21.49
N ILE A 4 12.96 3.28 -21.19
CA ILE A 4 13.25 3.81 -19.85
C ILE A 4 12.24 4.91 -19.55
N LYS A 5 11.26 4.60 -18.70
CA LYS A 5 10.19 5.54 -18.34
C LYS A 5 10.16 5.79 -16.84
N ILE A 6 9.80 7.01 -16.45
CA ILE A 6 9.56 7.39 -15.07
C ILE A 6 8.22 8.10 -14.91
N GLY A 7 7.43 7.71 -13.91
CA GLY A 7 6.13 8.31 -13.61
C GLY A 7 5.07 7.27 -13.34
N LEU A 8 3.81 7.70 -13.26
CA LEU A 8 2.64 6.84 -13.11
C LEU A 8 1.47 7.39 -13.94
N ASP A 9 0.60 6.48 -14.37
CA ASP A 9 -0.66 6.77 -15.07
C ASP A 9 -0.47 7.70 -16.29
N GLU A 10 -1.11 8.86 -16.31
CA GLU A 10 -1.01 9.83 -17.40
C GLU A 10 0.28 10.68 -17.33
N ASN A 11 0.98 10.66 -16.19
CA ASN A 11 2.19 11.45 -15.93
C ASN A 11 3.48 10.63 -16.14
N VAL A 12 3.54 9.90 -17.26
CA VAL A 12 4.71 9.09 -17.61
C VAL A 12 5.65 9.85 -18.54
N LEU A 13 6.90 9.95 -18.14
CA LEU A 13 7.98 10.57 -18.88
C LEU A 13 8.89 9.48 -19.47
N ASP A 14 9.05 9.46 -20.79
CA ASP A 14 10.01 8.58 -21.45
C ASP A 14 11.38 9.26 -21.53
N LEU A 15 12.32 8.80 -20.71
CA LEU A 15 13.64 9.42 -20.56
C LEU A 15 14.48 9.32 -21.85
N LEU A 16 14.17 8.39 -22.74
CA LEU A 16 14.84 8.24 -24.04
C LEU A 16 14.25 9.13 -25.12
N ASN A 17 13.01 9.61 -24.96
CA ASN A 17 12.41 10.57 -25.89
C ASN A 17 12.86 12.01 -25.61
N ILE A 18 13.27 12.31 -24.38
CA ILE A 18 13.65 13.66 -23.94
C ILE A 18 15.16 13.88 -23.91
N GLY A 19 15.92 12.81 -24.16
CA GLY A 19 17.37 12.84 -24.25
C GLY A 19 17.98 11.45 -24.16
N ASN A 20 18.85 11.24 -23.17
CA ASN A 20 19.52 9.95 -22.99
C ASN A 20 19.67 9.61 -21.51
N VAL A 21 19.66 8.30 -21.22
CA VAL A 21 20.03 7.74 -19.93
C VAL A 21 21.40 7.11 -20.06
N ASN A 22 22.39 7.72 -19.42
CA ASN A 22 23.77 7.23 -19.47
C ASN A 22 23.99 6.06 -18.51
N ARG A 23 23.32 6.09 -17.34
CA ARG A 23 23.57 5.13 -16.28
C ARG A 23 22.38 4.99 -15.34
N ILE A 24 22.10 3.74 -14.94
CA ILE A 24 21.22 3.41 -13.81
C ILE A 24 22.02 2.55 -12.84
N VAL A 25 22.19 3.00 -11.59
CA VAL A 25 22.92 2.26 -10.55
C VAL A 25 22.01 1.93 -9.38
N LYS A 26 21.98 0.66 -8.97
CA LYS A 26 21.26 0.19 -7.78
C LYS A 26 22.21 0.13 -6.59
N HIS A 27 21.89 0.86 -5.53
CA HIS A 27 22.65 0.93 -4.29
C HIS A 27 21.82 0.40 -3.10
N PRO A 28 22.14 -0.77 -2.54
CA PRO A 28 21.57 -1.16 -1.25
C PRO A 28 22.24 -0.35 -0.14
N ILE A 29 21.49 0.53 0.50
CA ILE A 29 21.93 1.33 1.64
C ILE A 29 21.69 0.53 2.91
N LYS A 30 22.74 0.38 3.72
CA LYS A 30 22.66 -0.21 5.07
C LYS A 30 23.08 0.85 6.07
N ILE A 31 22.18 1.20 6.98
CA ILE A 31 22.45 2.16 8.04
C ILE A 31 23.00 1.41 9.26
N TYR A 32 24.21 1.75 9.69
CA TYR A 32 24.85 1.15 10.87
C TYR A 32 25.07 2.20 11.98
N GLN A 33 24.78 1.85 13.24
CA GLN A 33 25.42 2.52 14.38
C GLN A 33 26.75 1.85 14.67
N LYS A 34 27.74 2.68 14.96
CA LYS A 34 28.92 2.25 15.67
C LYS A 34 28.63 2.30 17.17
N LYS A 35 28.46 1.13 17.81
CA LYS A 35 28.38 1.06 19.28
C LYS A 35 29.78 0.76 19.82
N HIS A 36 30.33 1.71 20.59
CA HIS A 36 31.60 1.52 21.29
C HIS A 36 31.35 0.68 22.55
N LEU A 37 31.91 -0.53 22.60
CA LEU A 37 32.02 -1.29 23.84
C LEU A 37 33.37 -0.99 24.50
N THR A 38 33.38 -0.89 25.82
CA THR A 38 34.61 -0.82 26.63
C THR A 38 35.45 -2.06 26.36
N GLY A 39 36.60 -1.87 25.71
CA GLY A 39 37.48 -2.95 25.25
C GLY A 39 37.56 -3.08 23.72
N LYS A 40 38.03 -2.04 23.01
CA LYS A 40 38.52 -2.03 21.61
C LYS A 40 37.69 -2.75 20.52
N HIS A 41 36.43 -3.09 20.75
CA HIS A 41 35.57 -3.74 19.76
C HIS A 41 34.42 -2.81 19.37
N ASN A 42 34.38 -2.46 18.08
CA ASN A 42 33.26 -1.76 17.47
C ASN A 42 32.30 -2.81 16.92
N ILE A 43 31.09 -2.88 17.45
CA ILE A 43 30.02 -3.65 16.81
C ILE A 43 29.27 -2.67 15.87
N LEU A 44 29.22 -3.02 14.59
CA LEU A 44 28.31 -2.38 13.63
C LEU A 44 26.92 -2.97 13.85
N GLN A 45 26.07 -2.25 14.56
CA GLN A 45 24.67 -2.63 14.72
C GLN A 45 23.90 -2.02 13.57
N SER A 46 23.29 -2.85 12.71
CA SER A 46 22.35 -2.33 11.69
C SER A 46 21.17 -1.68 12.41
N LEU A 47 20.95 -0.38 12.16
CA LEU A 47 19.93 0.43 12.84
C LEU A 47 18.70 0.73 12.00
N GLY A 48 18.84 0.67 10.68
CA GLY A 48 17.83 1.21 9.78
C GLY A 48 17.32 0.18 8.77
N PRO A 49 16.21 0.51 8.08
CA PRO A 49 15.75 -0.24 6.94
C PRO A 49 16.87 -0.38 5.89
N ASN A 50 16.92 -1.53 5.21
CA ASN A 50 17.78 -1.69 4.04
C ASN A 50 17.09 -0.95 2.89
N GLU A 51 17.29 0.36 2.80
CA GLU A 51 16.77 1.12 1.66
C GLU A 51 17.54 0.73 0.41
N THR A 52 16.83 0.59 -0.71
CA THR A 52 17.46 0.46 -2.00
C THR A 52 17.26 1.78 -2.73
N VAL A 53 18.36 2.37 -3.17
CA VAL A 53 18.34 3.61 -3.95
C VAL A 53 18.75 3.32 -5.38
N TYR A 54 18.03 3.91 -6.32
CA TYR A 54 18.31 3.88 -7.74
C TYR A 54 18.78 5.26 -8.17
N LEU A 55 20.01 5.33 -8.68
CA LEU A 55 20.55 6.54 -9.27
C LEU A 55 20.38 6.49 -10.79
N VAL A 56 19.66 7.46 -11.34
CA VAL A 56 19.45 7.61 -12.78
C VAL A 56 20.16 8.88 -13.25
N GLU A 57 21.11 8.73 -14.16
CA GLU A 57 21.90 9.84 -14.69
C GLU A 57 21.81 9.89 -16.22
N GLY A 58 21.75 11.10 -16.76
CA GLY A 58 21.55 11.28 -18.18
C GLY A 58 21.75 12.70 -18.68
N LEU A 59 21.30 12.92 -19.91
CA LEU A 59 21.24 14.23 -20.56
C LEU A 59 19.80 14.49 -20.98
N ILE A 60 19.30 15.70 -20.73
CA ILE A 60 17.99 16.18 -21.17
C ILE A 60 18.17 17.36 -22.13
N ASN A 61 17.35 17.42 -23.18
CA ASN A 61 17.37 18.54 -24.12
C ASN A 61 16.70 19.79 -23.50
N GLN A 62 17.40 20.93 -23.53
CA GLN A 62 16.91 22.21 -23.01
C GLN A 62 15.74 22.79 -23.80
N GLU A 63 15.60 22.48 -25.09
CA GLU A 63 14.48 22.99 -25.91
C GLU A 63 13.12 22.38 -25.52
N VAL A 64 13.11 21.45 -24.57
CA VAL A 64 11.90 20.80 -24.07
C VAL A 64 11.65 21.19 -22.62
N ASP A 65 11.49 22.49 -22.36
CA ASP A 65 11.14 23.07 -21.05
C ASP A 65 9.98 22.33 -20.36
N ASN A 66 9.01 21.83 -21.14
CA ASN A 66 7.89 21.03 -20.63
C ASN A 66 8.32 19.73 -19.92
N ASN A 67 9.45 19.12 -20.28
CA ASN A 67 9.92 17.88 -19.66
C ASN A 67 10.71 18.11 -18.38
N ILE A 68 11.50 19.18 -18.30
CA ILE A 68 12.11 19.63 -17.04
C ILE A 68 11.01 19.98 -16.05
N ALA A 69 9.99 20.73 -16.49
CA ALA A 69 8.83 21.05 -15.67
C ALA A 69 8.08 19.80 -15.19
N LYS A 70 7.91 18.78 -16.05
CA LYS A 70 7.32 17.48 -15.65
C LYS A 70 8.18 16.74 -14.63
N LEU A 71 9.49 16.67 -14.82
CA LEU A 71 10.40 16.00 -13.89
C LEU A 71 10.40 16.69 -12.52
N LEU A 72 10.43 18.03 -12.52
CA LEU A 72 10.28 18.85 -11.31
C LEU A 72 8.91 18.63 -10.66
N SER A 73 7.83 18.55 -11.44
CA SER A 73 6.50 18.26 -10.93
C SER A 73 6.43 16.88 -10.27
N LEU A 74 7.03 15.85 -10.89
CA LEU A 74 7.11 14.51 -10.29
C LEU A 74 7.89 14.55 -8.98
N TYR A 75 9.03 15.25 -8.95
CA TYR A 75 9.81 15.44 -7.73
C TYR A 75 9.03 16.18 -6.64
N HIS A 76 8.40 17.30 -6.94
CA HIS A 76 7.65 18.09 -5.97
C HIS A 76 6.35 17.41 -5.49
N SER A 77 5.78 16.50 -6.28
CA SER A 77 4.58 15.75 -5.87
C SER A 77 4.81 14.87 -4.64
N GLN A 78 6.06 14.38 -4.45
CA GLN A 78 6.42 13.41 -3.42
C GLN A 78 5.56 12.13 -3.41
N GLN A 79 4.85 11.89 -4.52
CA GLN A 79 4.07 10.69 -4.78
C GLN A 79 5.00 9.56 -5.23
N PRO A 80 4.61 8.29 -5.03
CA PRO A 80 5.28 7.16 -5.67
C PRO A 80 5.37 7.35 -7.19
N VAL A 81 6.46 6.87 -7.80
CA VAL A 81 6.65 6.79 -9.25
C VAL A 81 7.15 5.40 -9.63
N ALA A 82 6.82 4.92 -10.84
CA ALA A 82 7.44 3.72 -11.40
C ALA A 82 8.66 4.11 -12.25
N LEU A 83 9.79 3.45 -12.02
CA LEU A 83 10.90 3.42 -12.96
C LEU A 83 10.82 2.10 -13.74
N GLU A 84 10.44 2.21 -15.00
CA GLU A 84 10.27 1.07 -15.90
C GLU A 84 11.43 0.99 -16.88
N THR A 85 12.08 -0.18 -16.92
CA THR A 85 13.09 -0.53 -17.93
C THR A 85 12.69 -1.82 -18.63
N ASP A 86 13.39 -2.20 -19.70
CA ASP A 86 13.19 -3.51 -20.33
C ASP A 86 13.50 -4.70 -19.40
N SER A 87 14.36 -4.49 -18.39
CA SER A 87 14.86 -5.56 -17.52
C SER A 87 14.14 -5.65 -16.17
N PHE A 88 13.56 -4.54 -15.70
CA PHE A 88 12.87 -4.47 -14.41
C PHE A 88 11.93 -3.28 -14.33
N THR A 89 10.97 -3.36 -13.41
CA THR A 89 10.16 -2.23 -12.95
C THR A 89 10.34 -2.09 -11.43
N VAL A 90 10.56 -0.88 -10.95
CA VAL A 90 10.64 -0.58 -9.51
C VAL A 90 9.76 0.61 -9.19
N PHE A 91 9.05 0.55 -8.05
CA PHE A 91 8.30 1.69 -7.53
C PHE A 91 9.17 2.39 -6.48
N GLY A 92 9.19 3.72 -6.49
CA GLY A 92 10.00 4.49 -5.57
C GLY A 92 9.48 5.91 -5.37
N LYS A 93 10.12 6.68 -4.50
CA LYS A 93 9.94 8.14 -4.42
C LYS A 93 11.19 8.83 -4.88
N ILE A 94 11.04 9.92 -5.64
CA ILE A 94 12.18 10.75 -6.03
C ILE A 94 12.62 11.54 -4.79
N THR A 95 13.78 11.21 -4.25
CA THR A 95 14.33 11.82 -3.03
C THR A 95 15.26 12.98 -3.34
N ASP A 96 15.94 12.92 -4.47
CA ASP A 96 16.86 13.96 -4.92
C ASP A 96 16.78 14.13 -6.43
N LEU A 97 16.94 15.38 -6.87
CA LEU A 97 16.94 15.76 -8.28
C LEU A 97 17.90 16.93 -8.50
N GLU A 98 19.00 16.66 -9.20
CA GLU A 98 19.97 17.66 -9.59
C GLU A 98 19.88 17.90 -11.11
N ILE A 99 19.73 19.17 -11.48
CA ILE A 99 19.79 19.62 -12.88
C ILE A 99 20.74 20.83 -12.94
N PRO A 100 22.06 20.62 -12.92
CA PRO A 100 23.04 21.71 -12.91
C PRO A 100 22.85 22.63 -14.12
N TYR A 101 22.69 23.94 -13.87
CA TYR A 101 22.54 24.93 -14.94
C TYR A 101 23.87 25.16 -15.66
N GLU A 102 23.87 24.93 -16.98
CA GLU A 102 25.02 25.22 -17.84
C GLU A 102 24.54 26.11 -19.00
N ALA A 103 24.96 27.38 -18.99
CA ALA A 103 24.58 28.35 -20.00
C ALA A 103 25.12 27.96 -21.40
N GLY A 104 24.26 28.05 -22.42
CA GLY A 104 24.65 27.87 -23.82
C GLY A 104 24.82 26.41 -24.28
N ARG A 105 24.31 25.43 -23.53
CA ARG A 105 24.34 24.00 -23.94
C ARG A 105 22.95 23.46 -24.25
N LEU A 106 22.77 22.94 -25.46
CA LEU A 106 21.53 22.23 -25.87
C LEU A 106 21.18 21.03 -24.96
N TRP A 107 22.17 20.40 -24.33
CA TRP A 107 22.00 19.23 -23.49
C TRP A 107 22.46 19.51 -22.06
N GLN A 108 21.58 19.26 -21.10
CA GLN A 108 21.83 19.47 -19.68
C GLN A 108 21.92 18.14 -18.95
N ARG A 109 22.89 18.01 -18.05
CA ARG A 109 23.00 16.82 -17.21
C ARG A 109 21.87 16.81 -16.19
N TYR A 110 21.36 15.62 -15.89
CA TYR A 110 20.49 15.41 -14.75
C TYR A 110 20.96 14.19 -13.95
N ARG A 111 20.74 14.26 -12.64
CA ARG A 111 20.90 13.16 -11.69
C ARG A 111 19.62 13.07 -10.88
N LEU A 112 19.00 11.91 -10.91
CA LEU A 112 17.78 11.61 -10.16
C LEU A 112 18.08 10.47 -9.19
N GLU A 113 17.70 10.67 -7.94
CA GLU A 113 17.74 9.64 -6.91
C GLU A 113 16.33 9.17 -6.59
N LEU A 114 16.13 7.85 -6.66
CA LEU A 114 14.86 7.20 -6.40
C LEU A 114 15.04 6.19 -5.27
N THR A 115 14.37 6.40 -4.14
CA THR A 115 14.34 5.42 -3.05
C THR A 115 13.20 4.45 -3.28
N GLU A 116 13.51 3.16 -3.37
CA GLU A 116 12.56 2.07 -3.59
C GLU A 116 11.48 2.05 -2.49
N ILE A 117 10.23 1.89 -2.91
CA ILE A 117 9.10 1.56 -2.04
C ILE A 117 8.90 0.04 -2.18
N PRO A 118 8.89 -0.72 -1.06
CA PRO A 118 8.59 -2.13 -1.10
C PRO A 118 7.20 -2.41 -1.70
N PHE A 119 7.01 -3.58 -2.32
CA PHE A 119 5.75 -4.02 -2.96
C PHE A 119 4.65 -4.40 -1.95
N TRP A 120 4.40 -3.54 -0.97
CA TRP A 120 3.46 -3.73 0.12
C TRP A 120 2.09 -3.14 -0.17
N GLY A 121 1.09 -3.70 0.51
CA GLY A 121 -0.27 -3.18 0.48
C GLY A 121 -1.06 -3.56 -0.76
N THR A 122 -0.48 -4.30 -1.72
CA THR A 122 -1.25 -4.86 -2.84
C THR A 122 -2.48 -5.57 -2.29
N THR A 123 -3.65 -5.09 -2.69
CA THR A 123 -4.93 -5.51 -2.12
C THR A 123 -5.77 -6.18 -3.20
N ILE A 124 -6.35 -7.32 -2.88
CA ILE A 124 -7.06 -8.20 -3.80
C ILE A 124 -8.41 -8.59 -3.19
N ILE A 125 -9.45 -8.63 -4.02
CA ILE A 125 -10.72 -9.29 -3.67
C ILE A 125 -10.62 -10.77 -4.04
N ASN A 126 -10.57 -11.64 -3.03
CA ASN A 126 -10.57 -13.09 -3.22
C ASN A 126 -11.97 -13.64 -3.51
N GLU A 127 -13.02 -13.06 -2.92
CA GLU A 127 -14.41 -13.46 -3.14
C GLU A 127 -15.33 -12.23 -3.09
N GLY A 128 -16.40 -12.26 -3.92
CA GLY A 128 -17.37 -11.19 -4.10
C GLY A 128 -17.57 -10.91 -5.58
N GLU A 129 -18.70 -11.35 -6.17
CA GLU A 129 -18.89 -11.42 -7.63
C GLU A 129 -18.79 -10.05 -8.31
N LYS A 130 -19.66 -9.10 -7.95
CA LYS A 130 -19.61 -7.70 -8.43
C LYS A 130 -19.07 -6.72 -7.39
N ALA A 131 -18.09 -7.18 -6.62
CA ALA A 131 -17.33 -6.36 -5.69
C ALA A 131 -16.10 -5.72 -6.34
N PHE A 132 -15.76 -4.49 -6.02
CA PHE A 132 -14.59 -3.80 -6.58
C PHE A 132 -13.85 -2.97 -5.54
N LEU A 133 -12.53 -2.87 -5.74
CA LEU A 133 -11.65 -1.88 -5.13
C LEU A 133 -11.58 -0.69 -6.08
N ALA A 134 -11.89 0.50 -5.58
CA ALA A 134 -11.91 1.72 -6.34
C ALA A 134 -10.93 2.76 -5.77
N ASP A 135 -10.46 3.65 -6.64
CA ASP A 135 -9.67 4.79 -6.23
C ASP A 135 -10.52 5.82 -5.48
N LEU A 136 -9.88 6.78 -4.82
CA LEU A 136 -10.58 7.74 -3.96
C LEU A 136 -11.53 8.69 -4.71
N ASN A 137 -11.37 8.79 -6.04
CA ASN A 137 -12.20 9.60 -6.91
C ASN A 137 -13.27 8.79 -7.65
N LEU A 138 -13.35 7.46 -7.42
CA LEU A 138 -14.26 6.53 -8.10
C LEU A 138 -14.13 6.52 -9.63
N GLN A 139 -12.97 6.91 -10.16
CA GLN A 139 -12.69 6.90 -11.59
C GLN A 139 -12.37 5.50 -12.10
N TYR A 140 -11.71 4.69 -11.28
CA TYR A 140 -11.29 3.33 -11.64
C TYR A 140 -11.78 2.32 -10.61
N LYS A 141 -12.21 1.15 -11.10
CA LYS A 141 -12.67 0.00 -10.30
C LYS A 141 -12.00 -1.27 -10.80
N THR A 142 -11.45 -2.06 -9.89
CA THR A 142 -10.70 -3.29 -10.20
C THR A 142 -10.83 -4.31 -9.06
N LYS A 143 -10.46 -5.56 -9.32
CA LYS A 143 -10.37 -6.61 -8.28
C LYS A 143 -9.04 -6.57 -7.51
N GLN A 144 -8.05 -5.86 -8.04
CA GLN A 144 -6.72 -5.77 -7.47
C GLN A 144 -6.18 -4.35 -7.63
N ILE A 145 -5.71 -3.76 -6.53
CA ILE A 145 -5.01 -2.49 -6.53
C ILE A 145 -3.59 -2.68 -6.03
N PHE A 146 -2.69 -1.89 -6.58
CA PHE A 146 -1.36 -1.67 -6.04
C PHE A 146 -1.42 -0.28 -5.41
N PRO A 147 -1.41 -0.10 -4.09
CA PRO A 147 -1.68 1.21 -3.50
C PRO A 147 -0.59 2.24 -3.79
N THR A 148 0.59 1.80 -4.22
CA THR A 148 1.64 2.67 -4.77
C THR A 148 1.32 3.19 -6.17
N GLN A 149 0.37 2.59 -6.87
CA GLN A 149 -0.17 3.04 -8.14
C GLN A 149 -1.51 3.73 -7.87
N THR A 150 -1.85 4.79 -8.60
CA THR A 150 -3.14 5.50 -8.54
C THR A 150 -3.46 6.27 -7.23
N ASN A 151 -4.64 6.90 -7.17
CA ASN A 151 -5.11 7.80 -6.10
C ASN A 151 -5.52 7.06 -4.81
N HIS A 152 -4.58 6.35 -4.17
CA HIS A 152 -4.82 5.58 -2.93
C HIS A 152 -4.18 6.17 -1.66
N ASN A 153 -3.72 7.42 -1.72
CA ASN A 153 -3.09 8.12 -0.58
C ASN A 153 -2.04 7.28 0.17
N PHE A 154 -1.15 6.60 -0.57
CA PHE A 154 -0.15 5.73 0.03
C PHE A 154 0.92 6.55 0.76
N VAL A 155 1.12 6.22 2.03
CA VAL A 155 2.11 6.84 2.91
C VAL A 155 3.00 5.75 3.49
N LEU A 156 4.31 5.90 3.33
CA LEU A 156 5.33 5.08 3.97
C LEU A 156 6.08 5.95 4.98
N ASP A 157 6.01 5.58 6.24
CA ASP A 157 6.66 6.23 7.37
C ASP A 157 7.68 5.26 7.98
N ARG A 158 8.94 5.40 7.54
CA ARG A 158 10.03 4.51 7.95
C ARG A 158 10.49 4.77 9.38
N GLU A 159 10.32 5.99 9.88
CA GLU A 159 10.68 6.36 11.25
C GLU A 159 9.83 5.58 12.26
N ASN A 160 8.52 5.57 12.04
CA ASN A 160 7.58 4.82 12.87
C ASN A 160 7.36 3.38 12.38
N LYS A 161 8.10 2.96 11.33
CA LYS A 161 8.01 1.65 10.67
C LYS A 161 6.57 1.25 10.36
N LYS A 162 5.85 2.12 9.65
CA LYS A 162 4.46 1.88 9.25
C LYS A 162 4.21 2.32 7.82
N PHE A 163 3.19 1.74 7.20
CA PHE A 163 2.62 2.27 5.98
C PHE A 163 1.11 2.26 6.06
N SER A 164 0.49 3.16 5.29
CA SER A 164 -0.95 3.25 5.18
C SER A 164 -1.39 3.58 3.76
N PHE A 165 -2.61 3.20 3.43
CA PHE A 165 -3.24 3.52 2.16
C PHE A 165 -4.77 3.47 2.30
N GLU A 166 -5.45 4.03 1.32
CA GLU A 166 -6.90 4.21 1.31
C GLU A 166 -7.50 3.72 -0.01
N PHE A 167 -8.72 3.19 0.06
CA PHE A 167 -9.48 2.81 -1.12
C PHE A 167 -10.98 2.81 -0.81
N ILE A 168 -11.81 2.80 -1.85
CA ILE A 168 -13.25 2.62 -1.71
C ILE A 168 -13.60 1.19 -2.10
N LEU A 169 -14.27 0.48 -1.22
CA LEU A 169 -14.84 -0.83 -1.51
C LEU A 169 -16.27 -0.64 -2.00
N VAL A 170 -16.60 -1.28 -3.12
CA VAL A 170 -17.89 -1.13 -3.81
C VAL A 170 -18.55 -2.49 -3.99
N ASN A 171 -19.84 -2.60 -3.68
CA ASN A 171 -20.70 -3.70 -4.11
C ASN A 171 -21.68 -3.20 -5.18
N GLU A 172 -21.73 -3.89 -6.32
CA GLU A 172 -22.67 -3.60 -7.41
C GLU A 172 -23.70 -4.73 -7.62
N LEU A 173 -23.82 -5.67 -6.67
CA LEU A 173 -24.92 -6.62 -6.64
C LEU A 173 -26.17 -5.97 -6.04
N GLU A 174 -27.35 -6.30 -6.58
CA GLU A 174 -28.66 -5.92 -6.02
C GLU A 174 -29.01 -6.70 -4.73
N GLU A 175 -28.03 -7.37 -4.12
CA GLU A 175 -28.11 -8.04 -2.83
C GLU A 175 -26.86 -7.77 -1.98
N ALA A 176 -26.99 -7.89 -0.66
CA ALA A 176 -25.86 -7.75 0.24
C ALA A 176 -24.90 -8.93 0.09
N CYS A 177 -23.61 -8.68 -0.08
CA CYS A 177 -22.62 -9.72 -0.31
C CYS A 177 -21.45 -9.65 0.68
N TRP A 178 -20.89 -10.82 0.99
CA TRP A 178 -19.61 -10.93 1.68
C TRP A 178 -18.49 -10.69 0.68
N ILE A 179 -17.65 -9.71 0.98
CA ILE A 179 -16.45 -9.43 0.20
C ILE A 179 -15.25 -9.83 1.02
N LYS A 180 -14.43 -10.72 0.47
CA LYS A 180 -13.19 -11.15 1.13
C LYS A 180 -11.98 -10.47 0.54
N ILE A 181 -11.27 -9.74 1.38
CA ILE A 181 -10.18 -8.85 1.01
C ILE A 181 -8.90 -9.42 1.57
N GLU A 182 -7.89 -9.52 0.70
CA GLU A 182 -6.53 -9.92 1.04
C GLU A 182 -5.58 -8.78 0.77
N ILE A 183 -4.61 -8.60 1.65
CA ILE A 183 -3.54 -7.61 1.56
C ILE A 183 -2.20 -8.31 1.64
N GLN A 184 -1.31 -7.99 0.70
CA GLN A 184 0.09 -8.36 0.78
C GLN A 184 0.81 -7.51 1.82
N ILE A 185 1.38 -8.16 2.83
CA ILE A 185 2.02 -7.50 3.97
C ILE A 185 3.50 -7.90 4.08
N PRO A 186 4.33 -7.08 4.74
CA PRO A 186 5.73 -7.42 5.00
C PRO A 186 5.87 -8.79 5.65
N ASP A 187 6.95 -9.52 5.35
CA ASP A 187 7.18 -10.83 5.96
C ASP A 187 7.52 -10.73 7.46
N ASN A 188 7.88 -9.53 7.91
CA ASN A 188 8.21 -9.23 9.29
C ASN A 188 7.42 -8.03 9.80
N ILE A 189 6.13 -8.26 10.09
CA ILE A 189 5.24 -7.26 10.70
C ILE A 189 5.56 -7.04 12.18
N ALA A 190 5.13 -5.90 12.71
CA ALA A 190 5.21 -5.61 14.14
C ALA A 190 4.05 -6.27 14.88
N TYR A 191 4.31 -6.65 16.13
CA TYR A 191 3.32 -7.24 17.02
C TYR A 191 3.16 -6.38 18.28
N THR A 192 1.98 -6.46 18.90
CA THR A 192 1.73 -5.90 20.22
C THR A 192 2.45 -6.71 21.29
N GLY A 193 2.55 -6.19 22.52
CA GLY A 193 3.18 -6.91 23.63
C GLY A 193 2.52 -8.24 24.00
N VAL A 194 1.32 -8.50 23.48
CA VAL A 194 0.54 -9.73 23.70
C VAL A 194 0.46 -10.63 22.46
N GLY A 195 1.23 -10.33 21.41
CA GLY A 195 1.39 -11.21 20.24
C GLY A 195 0.40 -10.98 19.10
N ASN A 196 -0.44 -9.93 19.14
CA ASN A 196 -1.30 -9.58 18.01
C ASN A 196 -0.55 -8.78 16.93
N PRO A 197 -0.81 -8.99 15.63
CA PRO A 197 -0.30 -8.14 14.57
C PRO A 197 -0.75 -6.68 14.77
N LYS A 198 0.18 -5.73 14.63
CA LYS A 198 -0.15 -4.30 14.61
C LYS A 198 -0.69 -3.89 13.24
N ILE A 199 -1.95 -4.24 12.99
CA ILE A 199 -2.70 -3.91 11.77
C ILE A 199 -4.03 -3.29 12.18
N TYR A 200 -4.36 -2.16 11.56
CA TYR A 200 -5.55 -1.39 11.86
C TYR A 200 -6.35 -1.13 10.58
N VAL A 201 -7.67 -1.25 10.66
CA VAL A 201 -8.58 -0.82 9.59
C VAL A 201 -9.56 0.19 10.12
N TYR A 202 -9.70 1.25 9.33
CA TYR A 202 -10.59 2.36 9.60
C TYR A 202 -11.61 2.47 8.48
N SER A 203 -12.80 2.95 8.81
CA SER A 203 -13.78 3.42 7.85
C SER A 203 -13.99 4.94 8.01
N TRP A 204 -14.42 5.61 6.95
CA TRP A 204 -14.69 7.03 6.96
C TRP A 204 -16.16 7.30 7.29
N ASP A 205 -16.43 8.08 8.34
CA ASP A 205 -17.81 8.43 8.75
C ASP A 205 -18.37 9.69 8.07
N GLY A 206 -17.57 10.35 7.22
CA GLY A 206 -17.88 11.66 6.62
C GLY A 206 -17.04 12.80 7.20
N ASN A 207 -16.47 12.64 8.39
CA ASN A 207 -15.72 13.66 9.12
C ASN A 207 -14.36 13.17 9.64
N GLU A 208 -14.28 11.96 10.18
CA GLU A 208 -13.04 11.37 10.70
C GLU A 208 -12.93 9.86 10.43
N TRP A 209 -11.73 9.34 10.64
CA TRP A 209 -11.44 7.92 10.52
C TRP A 209 -11.84 7.17 11.79
N LYS A 210 -12.75 6.21 11.66
CA LYS A 210 -13.23 5.37 12.75
C LYS A 210 -12.60 3.99 12.67
N ASN A 211 -11.84 3.59 13.69
CA ASN A 211 -11.24 2.27 13.74
C ASN A 211 -12.32 1.22 14.05
N PHE A 212 -12.48 0.23 13.18
CA PHE A 212 -13.39 -0.90 13.41
C PHE A 212 -12.69 -2.25 13.50
N LEU A 213 -11.40 -2.30 13.18
CA LEU A 213 -10.58 -3.50 13.30
C LEU A 213 -9.20 -3.11 13.82
N GLN A 214 -8.81 -3.69 14.96
CA GLN A 214 -7.51 -3.45 15.60
C GLN A 214 -7.09 -4.64 16.46
N PRO A 215 -5.79 -4.81 16.75
CA PRO A 215 -5.36 -5.77 17.76
C PRO A 215 -5.88 -5.38 19.15
N HIS A 216 -6.44 -6.33 19.90
CA HIS A 216 -6.81 -6.06 21.29
C HIS A 216 -5.53 -5.78 22.12
N PRO A 217 -5.54 -4.79 23.03
CA PRO A 217 -4.35 -4.33 23.73
C PRO A 217 -3.77 -5.34 24.73
N THR A 218 -4.59 -6.24 25.28
CA THR A 218 -4.20 -7.08 26.43
C THR A 218 -4.43 -8.58 26.27
N THR A 219 -5.04 -9.02 25.16
CA THR A 219 -5.33 -10.44 24.89
C THR A 219 -5.07 -10.74 23.42
N ASN A 220 -4.75 -11.99 23.09
CA ASN A 220 -4.35 -12.41 21.76
C ASN A 220 -5.56 -12.64 20.82
N TYR A 221 -6.38 -11.60 20.60
CA TYR A 221 -7.43 -11.55 19.58
C TYR A 221 -7.52 -10.15 18.94
N PHE A 222 -8.31 -10.01 17.87
CA PHE A 222 -8.61 -8.72 17.23
C PHE A 222 -9.94 -8.17 17.70
N ASP A 223 -9.95 -6.90 18.09
CA ASP A 223 -11.18 -6.15 18.29
C ASP A 223 -11.83 -5.88 16.95
N VAL A 224 -13.11 -6.25 16.87
CA VAL A 224 -13.99 -5.87 15.78
C VAL A 224 -15.07 -4.99 16.39
N ASN A 225 -15.31 -3.82 15.81
CA ASN A 225 -16.37 -2.92 16.24
C ASN A 225 -17.16 -2.47 15.02
N ASN A 226 -18.22 -3.20 14.68
CA ASN A 226 -19.01 -2.92 13.48
C ASN A 226 -19.80 -1.59 13.55
N ALA A 227 -19.90 -0.95 14.73
CA ALA A 227 -20.48 0.38 14.87
C ALA A 227 -19.53 1.47 14.33
N ASN A 228 -18.25 1.13 14.19
CA ASN A 228 -17.24 1.97 13.56
C ASN A 228 -16.99 1.61 12.10
N LEU A 229 -17.78 0.70 11.51
CA LEU A 229 -17.76 0.43 10.08
C LEU A 229 -18.89 1.20 9.40
N TYR A 230 -18.54 2.32 8.80
CA TYR A 230 -19.44 3.23 8.10
C TYR A 230 -19.48 2.94 6.59
N PHE A 231 -20.67 3.06 6.03
CA PHE A 231 -20.91 3.16 4.60
C PHE A 231 -20.95 4.64 4.19
N LEU A 232 -20.78 4.92 2.89
CA LEU A 232 -20.70 6.30 2.42
C LEU A 232 -22.03 7.05 2.52
N ASP A 233 -23.15 6.36 2.78
CA ASP A 233 -24.44 6.99 3.10
C ASP A 233 -24.58 7.40 4.58
N GLY A 234 -23.55 7.13 5.40
CA GLY A 234 -23.49 7.42 6.82
C GLY A 234 -24.02 6.30 7.72
N SER A 235 -24.63 5.26 7.16
CA SER A 235 -25.08 4.11 7.95
C SER A 235 -23.92 3.24 8.42
N THR A 236 -24.11 2.52 9.52
CA THR A 236 -23.11 1.60 10.08
C THR A 236 -23.48 0.13 9.84
N ALA A 237 -22.50 -0.76 9.88
CA ALA A 237 -22.77 -2.20 9.82
C ALA A 237 -23.63 -2.69 10.99
N THR A 238 -23.52 -2.10 12.19
CA THR A 238 -24.41 -2.42 13.32
C THR A 238 -25.86 -2.06 13.04
N GLU A 239 -26.14 -0.90 12.43
CA GLU A 239 -27.52 -0.49 12.10
C GLU A 239 -28.16 -1.41 11.07
N LEU A 240 -27.35 -1.93 10.13
CA LEU A 240 -27.85 -2.78 9.05
C LEU A 240 -27.93 -4.26 9.40
N TYR A 241 -27.03 -4.76 10.24
CA TYR A 241 -26.89 -6.20 10.52
C TYR A 241 -27.03 -6.56 12.00
N GLY A 242 -27.11 -5.58 12.89
CA GLY A 242 -27.14 -5.73 14.35
C GLY A 242 -25.76 -5.87 14.98
N SER A 243 -25.71 -5.84 16.31
CA SER A 243 -24.57 -6.32 17.10
C SER A 243 -24.79 -7.79 17.49
N GLY A 244 -23.71 -8.55 17.63
CA GLY A 244 -23.77 -9.95 18.02
C GLY A 244 -23.40 -10.18 19.49
N ASN A 245 -24.02 -11.16 20.14
CA ASN A 245 -23.58 -11.66 21.46
C ASN A 245 -22.27 -12.49 21.39
N TYR A 246 -21.83 -12.88 20.19
CA TYR A 246 -20.71 -13.78 19.92
C TYR A 246 -20.01 -13.40 18.60
N GLY A 247 -19.46 -12.19 18.56
CA GLY A 247 -18.79 -11.63 17.38
C GLY A 247 -19.66 -10.66 16.58
N GLU A 248 -19.03 -9.60 16.10
CA GLU A 248 -19.71 -8.49 15.43
C GLU A 248 -20.26 -8.90 14.06
N LYS A 249 -21.51 -8.52 13.76
CA LYS A 249 -22.16 -8.91 12.50
C LYS A 249 -21.61 -8.13 11.32
N GLY A 250 -21.42 -8.83 10.21
CA GLY A 250 -21.02 -8.24 8.94
C GLY A 250 -19.52 -7.97 8.79
N VAL A 251 -18.68 -8.40 9.72
CA VAL A 251 -17.22 -8.26 9.63
C VAL A 251 -16.52 -9.54 10.06
N GLY A 252 -15.42 -9.89 9.41
CA GLY A 252 -14.51 -10.94 9.88
C GLY A 252 -13.06 -10.56 9.70
N CYS A 253 -12.20 -11.09 10.56
CA CYS A 253 -10.76 -10.86 10.55
C CYS A 253 -10.00 -12.18 10.58
N TYR A 254 -8.82 -12.23 9.96
CA TYR A 254 -7.99 -13.43 9.87
C TYR A 254 -6.59 -13.07 10.34
N LEU A 255 -5.88 -14.02 10.94
CA LEU A 255 -4.49 -13.80 11.30
C LEU A 255 -3.59 -13.83 10.05
N PRO A 256 -2.49 -13.04 10.04
CA PRO A 256 -1.48 -13.11 9.01
C PRO A 256 -0.99 -14.53 8.75
N ASN A 257 -0.96 -14.95 7.49
CA ASN A 257 -0.42 -16.24 7.12
C ASN A 257 0.28 -16.24 5.74
N ASN A 258 0.85 -17.36 5.33
CA ASN A 258 1.51 -17.47 4.04
C ASN A 258 0.49 -17.44 2.89
N ARG A 259 0.93 -16.98 1.72
CA ARG A 259 0.22 -17.16 0.45
C ARG A 259 -0.16 -18.63 0.24
N GLY A 260 -1.35 -18.89 -0.31
CA GLY A 260 -1.86 -20.24 -0.54
C GLY A 260 -2.44 -20.98 0.66
N GLU A 261 -2.25 -20.49 1.88
CA GLU A 261 -2.78 -21.15 3.07
C GLU A 261 -4.23 -20.74 3.33
N THR A 262 -5.03 -21.70 3.81
CA THR A 262 -6.39 -21.46 4.27
C THR A 262 -6.39 -21.05 5.73
N VAL A 263 -7.03 -19.92 6.03
CA VAL A 263 -7.16 -19.35 7.37
C VAL A 263 -8.63 -19.31 7.79
N ASN A 264 -8.85 -19.54 9.09
CA ASN A 264 -10.16 -19.39 9.72
C ASN A 264 -10.29 -17.98 10.31
N PRO A 265 -11.52 -17.42 10.37
CA PRO A 265 -11.75 -16.16 11.07
C PRO A 265 -11.38 -16.26 12.55
N VAL A 266 -10.94 -15.15 13.14
CA VAL A 266 -10.71 -15.02 14.58
C VAL A 266 -12.03 -15.00 15.36
N ASN A 267 -12.00 -15.36 16.64
CA ASN A 267 -13.21 -15.60 17.46
C ASN A 267 -14.21 -14.43 17.53
N GLU A 268 -13.76 -13.17 17.44
CA GLU A 268 -14.63 -11.97 17.47
C GLU A 268 -15.28 -11.64 16.10
N SER A 269 -14.96 -12.41 15.06
CA SER A 269 -15.57 -12.26 13.74
C SER A 269 -17.01 -12.72 13.72
N ASP A 270 -17.82 -12.24 12.77
CA ASP A 270 -19.12 -12.81 12.48
C ASP A 270 -18.98 -14.33 12.26
N PRO A 271 -19.74 -15.19 12.95
CA PRO A 271 -19.74 -16.63 12.73
C PRO A 271 -20.09 -17.05 11.29
N LYS A 272 -20.68 -16.15 10.49
CA LYS A 272 -20.95 -16.36 9.06
C LYS A 272 -19.77 -16.01 8.16
N ALA A 273 -18.70 -15.40 8.68
CA ALA A 273 -17.45 -15.28 7.95
C ALA A 273 -16.89 -16.69 7.73
N SER A 274 -16.77 -17.12 6.48
CA SER A 274 -16.23 -18.43 6.14
C SER A 274 -14.70 -18.40 6.04
N PRO A 275 -14.02 -19.57 6.10
CA PRO A 275 -12.58 -19.63 5.87
C PRO A 275 -12.18 -19.01 4.53
N LEU A 276 -10.95 -18.53 4.43
CA LEU A 276 -10.40 -17.91 3.22
C LEU A 276 -9.07 -18.59 2.88
N THR A 277 -8.88 -18.92 1.60
CA THR A 277 -7.58 -19.36 1.08
C THR A 277 -6.87 -18.17 0.48
N HIS A 278 -5.67 -17.88 0.99
CA HIS A 278 -4.88 -16.79 0.45
C HIS A 278 -4.46 -17.05 -0.99
N SER A 279 -4.42 -16.01 -1.82
CA SER A 279 -3.99 -16.09 -3.21
C SER A 279 -2.53 -16.55 -3.30
N GLN A 280 -2.17 -17.17 -4.43
CA GLN A 280 -0.78 -17.53 -4.76
C GLN A 280 -0.05 -16.43 -5.53
N THR A 281 -0.61 -15.20 -5.57
CA THR A 281 -0.05 -14.10 -6.35
C THR A 281 1.39 -13.79 -5.95
N TYR A 282 2.18 -13.35 -6.95
CA TYR A 282 3.55 -12.90 -6.73
C TYR A 282 3.60 -11.61 -5.91
N GLY A 283 4.74 -11.38 -5.25
CA GLY A 283 4.93 -10.31 -4.27
C GLY A 283 5.35 -10.87 -2.91
N CYS A 284 4.71 -10.46 -1.81
CA CYS A 284 5.16 -10.84 -0.45
C CYS A 284 4.93 -12.34 -0.19
N GLN A 285 5.57 -12.91 0.85
CA GLN A 285 5.20 -14.25 1.31
C GLN A 285 3.96 -14.19 2.20
N LYS A 286 3.87 -13.17 3.07
CA LYS A 286 2.77 -13.02 4.02
C LYS A 286 1.57 -12.28 3.42
N ARG A 287 0.39 -12.69 3.89
CA ARG A 287 -0.92 -12.14 3.57
C ARG A 287 -1.67 -11.88 4.86
N TRP A 288 -2.44 -10.82 4.88
CA TRP A 288 -3.44 -10.56 5.90
C TRP A 288 -4.78 -10.33 5.23
N SER A 289 -5.85 -10.79 5.85
CA SER A 289 -7.18 -10.73 5.24
C SER A 289 -8.24 -10.32 6.24
N PHE A 290 -9.29 -9.72 5.72
CA PHE A 290 -10.51 -9.42 6.44
C PHE A 290 -11.70 -9.52 5.48
N THR A 291 -12.89 -9.62 6.04
CA THR A 291 -14.14 -9.74 5.30
C THR A 291 -15.12 -8.68 5.77
N ILE A 292 -15.87 -8.12 4.83
CA ILE A 292 -16.94 -7.19 5.14
C ILE A 292 -18.17 -7.60 4.35
N LYS A 293 -19.33 -7.62 5.01
CA LYS A 293 -20.62 -7.73 4.36
C LYS A 293 -21.09 -6.35 3.91
N ILE A 294 -21.03 -6.08 2.60
CA ILE A 294 -21.45 -4.81 2.03
C ILE A 294 -22.93 -4.88 1.62
N PRO A 295 -23.75 -3.86 1.92
CA PRO A 295 -25.15 -3.81 1.54
C PRO A 295 -25.36 -3.91 0.03
N GLN A 296 -26.59 -4.24 -0.35
CA GLN A 296 -27.00 -4.25 -1.75
C GLN A 296 -26.84 -2.88 -2.40
N HIS A 297 -26.46 -2.91 -3.66
CA HIS A 297 -26.49 -1.77 -4.55
C HIS A 297 -27.93 -1.32 -4.78
N ASP A 298 -28.14 -0.02 -4.64
CA ASP A 298 -29.39 0.66 -4.89
C ASP A 298 -29.09 1.86 -5.78
N GLU A 299 -29.68 1.90 -6.98
CA GLU A 299 -29.48 3.01 -7.92
C GLU A 299 -29.92 4.36 -7.33
N SER A 300 -30.90 4.36 -6.41
CA SER A 300 -31.35 5.58 -5.72
C SER A 300 -30.40 6.06 -4.63
N ASN A 301 -29.58 5.16 -4.08
CA ASN A 301 -28.56 5.48 -3.07
C ASN A 301 -27.32 4.57 -3.22
N LYS A 302 -26.46 4.92 -4.18
CA LYS A 302 -25.22 4.19 -4.45
C LYS A 302 -24.20 4.27 -3.31
N LEU A 303 -24.38 5.20 -2.37
CA LEU A 303 -23.43 5.39 -1.27
C LEU A 303 -23.56 4.29 -0.21
N LYS A 304 -24.75 3.68 -0.08
CA LYS A 304 -25.00 2.59 0.87
C LYS A 304 -24.20 1.32 0.58
N SER A 305 -23.96 1.02 -0.70
CA SER A 305 -23.19 -0.15 -1.13
C SER A 305 -21.68 0.13 -1.25
N ARG A 306 -21.20 1.20 -0.61
CA ARG A 306 -19.82 1.64 -0.67
C ARG A 306 -19.28 1.97 0.72
N THR A 307 -18.02 1.68 0.95
CA THR A 307 -17.31 2.12 2.16
C THR A 307 -15.91 2.59 1.79
N LYS A 308 -15.48 3.72 2.35
CA LYS A 308 -14.11 4.21 2.20
C LYS A 308 -13.29 3.70 3.38
N LEU A 309 -12.21 2.97 3.06
CA LEU A 309 -11.37 2.29 4.03
C LEU A 309 -9.96 2.87 4.05
N LYS A 310 -9.34 2.87 5.23
CA LYS A 310 -7.91 3.10 5.42
C LYS A 310 -7.29 1.91 6.13
N ILE A 311 -6.17 1.43 5.60
CA ILE A 311 -5.36 0.36 6.20
C ILE A 311 -4.11 0.99 6.79
N GLU A 312 -3.72 0.61 8.00
CA GLU A 312 -2.43 0.96 8.60
C GLU A 312 -1.74 -0.31 9.10
N ILE A 313 -0.51 -0.56 8.64
CA ILE A 313 0.27 -1.75 8.97
C ILE A 313 1.63 -1.34 9.49
N TYR A 314 2.01 -1.87 10.66
CA TYR A 314 3.33 -1.67 11.26
C TYR A 314 4.23 -2.86 10.99
N TYR A 315 5.52 -2.60 10.81
CA TYR A 315 6.53 -3.61 10.52
C TYR A 315 7.76 -3.50 11.41
N GLU A 316 8.46 -4.61 11.60
CA GLU A 316 9.74 -4.62 12.34
C GLU A 316 10.93 -4.36 11.42
N LYS A 317 10.86 -4.94 10.21
CA LYS A 317 11.90 -4.84 9.18
C LYS A 317 11.26 -4.75 7.80
N GLU A 318 11.92 -4.03 6.90
CA GLU A 318 11.59 -4.02 5.46
C GLU A 318 12.00 -5.33 4.79
N LYS A 319 11.48 -6.45 5.29
CA LYS A 319 11.76 -7.79 4.76
C LYS A 319 10.63 -8.22 3.84
N THR A 320 11.00 -8.53 2.62
CA THR A 320 10.12 -9.16 1.64
C THR A 320 10.83 -10.28 0.93
N THR A 321 10.23 -11.46 0.95
CA THR A 321 10.60 -12.56 0.07
C THR A 321 9.82 -12.35 -1.21
N TYR A 322 10.43 -11.63 -2.17
CA TYR A 322 9.91 -11.56 -3.52
C TYR A 322 10.14 -12.92 -4.18
N ASN A 323 9.07 -13.69 -4.34
CA ASN A 323 9.11 -14.87 -5.19
C ASN A 323 8.50 -14.45 -6.54
N PRO A 324 9.32 -14.30 -7.61
CA PRO A 324 8.83 -14.06 -8.97
C PRO A 324 8.04 -15.23 -9.53
#